data_AF-A0AA91FP16-F1
#
_entry.id   AF-A0AA91FP16-F1
#
_cell.length_a   1.000
_cell.length_b   1.000
_cell.length_c   1.000
_cell.angle_alpha   90.00
_cell.angle_beta   90.00
_cell.angle_gamma   90.00
#
_symmetry.space_group_name_H-M   'P 1'
#
loop_
_entity.id
_entity.type
_entity.pdbx_description
1 polymer ?
#
loop_
_entity_poly.entity_id
_entity_poly.type
_entity_poly.pdbx_seq_one_letter_code
_entity_poly.pdbx_strand_id
1 'polypeptide(L)'
;GVIITKNGIINANRFVASTSSMSNDDMWKFAKLTKEQAAAFSPVFKPHKAGNVVNMGNINANNVLLIGNKVDIQGGKLGNADSTTHLVGNYVYIDADSAKLNSNKINVTAVEGGYTQRQMINFANDGYKFGNNVNIQNTNYTDTTNTTHIGNSNFKKTLTMGNMGNEKDNAIEWWHFAKGWNEGLDNIKEIDEFKLVGDIDFNGMTIDPIAYDYNNAFNKTFNGNGYTLKNITINANEDYNVGLFGAIKDAKIDNINIDSVDFKYNHSLPNRIGAFAGHIGNSSISNISLSNIGMINGIRIVGGFSGNVADSFISNIKIDKIEGINATNEGKFASNAIGVGGFTGMGASTSYNNVILKNIGNISLTNKIGEVYTTYIGYFLGRSDQLSASKNANEFRNIAIYNVGNLSATGTWRNDSLYIGAFAGALHGSKKDDMENIFIFLSNNSKISYNKNFRSTYFGNLAGVFIANLNNIHIYNKEGSLTNATADQAYWNDFNKNGYVSDKI
;
A
#
# COMPACT_ATOMS: atom_id res chain seq x y z
N GLY A 1 -8.50 -33.28 1.56
CA GLY A 1 -7.58 -32.49 2.42
C GLY A 1 -7.43 -33.21 3.74
N VAL A 2 -6.43 -32.84 4.53
CA VAL A 2 -6.21 -33.39 5.88
C VAL A 2 -6.23 -32.23 6.87
N ILE A 3 -6.99 -32.37 7.97
CA ILE A 3 -7.02 -31.38 9.04
C ILE A 3 -6.72 -32.10 10.34
N ILE A 4 -5.61 -31.74 10.99
CA ILE A 4 -5.33 -32.10 12.38
C ILE A 4 -5.91 -30.97 13.23
N THR A 5 -7.04 -31.25 13.89
CA THR A 5 -7.78 -30.25 14.68
C THR A 5 -7.03 -29.86 15.96
N LYS A 6 -7.42 -28.75 16.58
CA LYS A 6 -6.79 -28.22 17.81
C LYS A 6 -6.67 -29.24 18.95
N ASN A 7 -7.67 -30.11 19.08
CA ASN A 7 -7.71 -31.17 20.09
C ASN A 7 -7.11 -32.50 19.59
N GLY A 8 -6.69 -32.56 18.33
CA GLY A 8 -6.07 -33.73 17.73
C GLY A 8 -4.71 -34.00 18.35
N ILE A 9 -4.48 -35.27 18.70
CA ILE A 9 -3.20 -35.75 19.22
C ILE A 9 -2.78 -36.94 18.36
N ILE A 10 -1.63 -36.82 17.72
CA ILE A 10 -0.99 -37.89 16.96
C ILE A 10 0.24 -38.34 17.72
N ASN A 11 0.29 -39.62 18.11
CA ASN A 11 1.46 -40.24 18.73
C ASN A 11 1.99 -41.30 17.78
N ALA A 12 3.18 -41.09 17.22
CA ALA A 12 3.78 -42.01 16.26
C ALA A 12 5.31 -41.90 16.26
N ASN A 13 6.01 -42.94 15.84
CA ASN A 13 7.46 -42.79 15.54
C ASN A 13 7.68 -41.93 14.30
N ARG A 14 6.82 -42.12 13.29
CA ARG A 14 6.77 -41.37 12.03
C ARG A 14 5.32 -41.06 11.71
N PHE A 15 5.04 -39.83 11.28
CA PHE A 15 3.73 -39.41 10.81
C PHE A 15 3.85 -38.81 9.42
N VAL A 16 3.00 -39.28 8.50
CA VAL A 16 2.90 -38.72 7.15
C VAL A 16 1.44 -38.39 6.87
N ALA A 17 1.17 -37.16 6.46
CA ALA A 17 -0.14 -36.73 5.97
C ALA A 17 0.02 -36.27 4.52
N SER A 18 -0.68 -36.94 3.61
CA SER A 18 -0.66 -36.63 2.18
C SER A 18 -2.07 -36.44 1.67
N THR A 19 -2.25 -35.46 0.79
CA THR A 19 -3.49 -35.31 0.00
C THR A 19 -3.49 -36.14 -1.29
N SER A 20 -2.35 -36.74 -1.61
CA SER A 20 -2.15 -37.65 -2.73
C SER A 20 -2.20 -39.09 -2.25
N SER A 21 -2.79 -39.97 -3.07
CA SER A 21 -2.77 -41.40 -2.81
C SER A 21 -1.36 -41.97 -2.96
N MET A 22 -1.07 -43.03 -2.20
CA MET A 22 0.12 -43.86 -2.40
C MET A 22 0.05 -44.53 -3.78
N SER A 23 1.19 -44.73 -4.44
CA SER A 23 1.23 -45.49 -5.68
C SER A 23 0.87 -46.96 -5.44
N ASN A 24 0.27 -47.63 -6.42
CA ASN A 24 -0.01 -49.07 -6.33
C ASN A 24 1.28 -49.86 -6.06
N ASP A 25 2.39 -49.48 -6.70
CA ASP A 25 3.69 -50.14 -6.52
C ASP A 25 4.18 -50.03 -5.08
N ASP A 26 4.04 -48.87 -4.44
CA ASP A 26 4.47 -48.67 -3.07
C ASP A 26 3.54 -49.40 -2.08
N MET A 27 2.23 -49.47 -2.36
CA MET A 27 1.32 -50.32 -1.58
C MET A 27 1.69 -51.80 -1.69
N TRP A 28 1.98 -52.29 -2.89
CA TRP A 28 2.39 -53.68 -3.12
C TRP A 28 3.75 -54.00 -2.51
N LYS A 29 4.70 -53.06 -2.55
CA LYS A 29 5.97 -53.19 -1.84
C LYS A 29 5.72 -53.33 -0.34
N PHE A 30 4.94 -52.43 0.26
CA PHE A 30 4.61 -52.46 1.68
C PHE A 30 3.97 -53.79 2.11
N ALA A 31 3.00 -54.28 1.35
CA ALA A 31 2.29 -55.53 1.63
C ALA A 31 3.20 -56.77 1.66
N LYS A 32 4.39 -56.69 1.04
CA LYS A 32 5.36 -57.79 0.97
C LYS A 32 6.48 -57.69 2.02
N LEU A 33 6.52 -56.61 2.82
CA LEU A 33 7.57 -56.41 3.81
C LEU A 33 7.36 -57.28 5.04
N THR A 34 8.47 -57.71 5.66
CA THR A 34 8.43 -58.22 7.04
C THR A 34 8.08 -57.10 8.01
N LYS A 35 7.73 -57.45 9.26
CA LYS A 35 7.43 -56.47 10.30
C LYS A 35 8.59 -55.47 10.52
N GLU A 36 9.81 -55.96 10.53
CA GLU A 36 11.03 -55.15 10.71
C GLU A 36 11.25 -54.22 9.52
N GLN A 37 11.05 -54.71 8.29
CA GLN A 37 11.17 -53.90 7.08
C GLN A 37 10.06 -52.84 6.99
N ALA A 38 8.83 -53.21 7.33
CA ALA A 38 7.67 -52.32 7.34
C ALA A 38 7.84 -51.17 8.34
N ALA A 39 8.55 -51.40 9.46
CA ALA A 39 8.84 -50.36 10.45
C ALA A 39 9.74 -49.23 9.90
N ALA A 40 10.55 -49.51 8.88
CA ALA A 40 11.40 -48.53 8.19
C ALA A 40 10.79 -48.01 6.88
N PHE A 41 9.67 -48.58 6.42
CA PHE A 41 9.04 -48.18 5.17
C PHE A 41 8.48 -46.76 5.26
N SER A 42 8.77 -45.97 4.23
CA SER A 42 8.04 -44.74 3.98
C SER A 42 7.69 -44.65 2.51
N PRO A 43 6.40 -44.53 2.18
CA PRO A 43 6.01 -44.12 0.85
C PRO A 43 6.52 -42.69 0.61
N VAL A 44 6.90 -42.43 -0.64
CA VAL A 44 7.05 -41.07 -1.16
C VAL A 44 5.70 -40.67 -1.74
N PHE A 45 5.37 -39.39 -1.81
CA PHE A 45 4.09 -38.92 -2.32
C PHE A 45 4.32 -37.85 -3.38
N LYS A 46 3.51 -37.84 -4.45
CA LYS A 46 3.54 -36.74 -5.41
C LYS A 46 2.86 -35.51 -4.82
N PRO A 47 3.45 -34.30 -4.82
CA PRO A 47 2.72 -33.09 -4.50
C PRO A 47 1.54 -32.94 -5.49
N HIS A 48 0.32 -32.83 -4.98
CA HIS A 48 -0.88 -32.77 -5.81
C HIS A 48 -1.44 -31.35 -5.83
N LYS A 49 -2.00 -30.93 -6.98
CA LYS A 49 -2.56 -29.59 -7.18
C LYS A 49 -3.87 -29.34 -6.43
N ALA A 50 -4.46 -30.38 -5.82
CA ALA A 50 -5.72 -30.27 -5.08
C ALA A 50 -5.60 -30.83 -3.66
N GLY A 51 -6.20 -30.12 -2.70
CA GLY A 51 -6.27 -30.51 -1.29
C GLY A 51 -5.17 -29.88 -0.43
N ASN A 52 -5.54 -29.44 0.77
CA ASN A 52 -4.62 -28.84 1.73
C ASN A 52 -4.39 -29.77 2.93
N VAL A 53 -3.24 -29.60 3.59
CA VAL A 53 -2.94 -30.16 4.91
C VAL A 53 -2.90 -29.00 5.90
N VAL A 54 -3.74 -29.05 6.93
CA VAL A 54 -3.79 -28.02 7.99
C VAL A 54 -3.48 -28.66 9.33
N ASN A 55 -2.52 -28.12 10.07
CA ASN A 55 -2.22 -28.55 11.44
C ASN A 55 -2.55 -27.45 12.45
N MET A 56 -3.45 -27.77 13.38
CA MET A 56 -3.74 -26.98 14.58
C MET A 56 -3.47 -27.79 15.87
N GLY A 57 -3.22 -29.10 15.74
CA GLY A 57 -3.11 -30.04 16.86
C GLY A 57 -1.68 -30.46 17.18
N ASN A 58 -1.55 -31.52 17.96
CA ASN A 58 -0.28 -31.98 18.51
C ASN A 58 0.22 -33.22 17.79
N ILE A 59 1.31 -33.08 17.03
CA ILE A 59 2.02 -34.17 16.37
C ILE A 59 3.25 -34.52 17.20
N ASN A 60 3.17 -35.64 17.94
CA ASN A 60 4.26 -36.22 18.70
C ASN A 60 4.93 -37.31 17.85
N ALA A 61 5.84 -36.91 16.97
CA ALA A 61 6.61 -37.83 16.14
C ALA A 61 8.06 -37.39 15.93
N ASN A 62 8.94 -38.37 15.66
CA ASN A 62 10.35 -38.13 15.37
C ASN A 62 10.60 -37.81 13.89
N ASN A 63 9.67 -38.19 13.01
CA ASN A 63 9.70 -37.86 11.59
C ASN A 63 8.31 -37.42 11.15
N VAL A 64 8.17 -36.19 10.65
CA VAL A 64 6.91 -35.61 10.19
C VAL A 64 7.05 -35.22 8.73
N LEU A 65 6.18 -35.73 7.86
CA LEU A 65 6.05 -35.29 6.47
C LEU A 65 4.60 -34.85 6.22
N LEU A 66 4.39 -33.59 5.91
CA LEU A 66 3.09 -33.05 5.53
C LEU A 66 3.15 -32.60 4.07
N ILE A 67 2.28 -33.16 3.23
CA ILE A 67 2.28 -32.91 1.78
C ILE A 67 0.88 -32.62 1.21
N GLY A 68 0.76 -31.47 0.55
CA GLY A 68 -0.46 -31.10 -0.18
C GLY A 68 -0.28 -29.88 -1.07
N ASN A 69 -1.36 -29.37 -1.65
CA ASN A 69 -1.30 -28.13 -2.44
C ASN A 69 -0.86 -26.96 -1.55
N LYS A 70 -1.54 -26.79 -0.41
CA LYS A 70 -1.11 -25.92 0.69
C LYS A 70 -0.85 -26.76 1.94
N VAL A 71 0.27 -26.49 2.62
CA VAL A 71 0.55 -26.98 3.97
C VAL A 71 0.50 -25.77 4.91
N ASP A 72 -0.40 -25.81 5.89
CA ASP A 72 -0.74 -24.66 6.73
C ASP A 72 -0.62 -25.04 8.21
N ILE A 73 0.41 -24.54 8.88
CA ILE A 73 0.69 -24.80 10.30
C ILE A 73 0.16 -23.62 11.10
N GLN A 74 -1.03 -23.82 11.67
CA GLN A 74 -1.77 -22.78 12.40
C GLN A 74 -1.64 -22.93 13.92
N GLY A 75 -1.06 -24.01 14.40
CA GLY A 75 -0.73 -24.13 15.82
C GLY A 75 -0.43 -25.55 16.28
N GLY A 76 -0.38 -25.71 17.60
CA GLY A 76 -0.11 -26.98 18.27
C GLY A 76 1.35 -27.41 18.14
N LYS A 77 1.65 -28.64 18.57
CA LYS A 77 3.02 -29.20 18.51
C LYS A 77 3.33 -29.78 17.14
N LEU A 78 4.48 -29.41 16.57
CA LEU A 78 4.98 -29.96 15.31
C LEU A 78 6.27 -30.76 15.55
N GLY A 79 6.11 -32.05 15.86
CA GLY A 79 7.22 -32.97 16.10
C GLY A 79 7.82 -32.90 17.52
N ASN A 80 8.66 -33.89 17.84
CA ASN A 80 9.48 -33.94 19.06
C ASN A 80 10.74 -33.06 18.94
N ALA A 81 11.46 -32.84 20.04
CA ALA A 81 12.63 -31.93 20.10
C ALA A 81 13.70 -32.20 19.02
N ASP A 82 14.04 -33.47 18.80
CA ASP A 82 15.01 -33.87 17.77
C ASP A 82 14.34 -34.46 16.53
N SER A 83 13.07 -34.10 16.28
CA SER A 83 12.35 -34.60 15.12
C SER A 83 12.88 -33.97 13.83
N THR A 84 12.72 -34.70 12.72
CA THR A 84 12.81 -34.11 11.38
C THR A 84 11.40 -33.79 10.90
N THR A 85 11.18 -32.54 10.47
CA THR A 85 9.90 -32.13 9.89
C THR A 85 10.13 -31.66 8.45
N HIS A 86 9.32 -32.14 7.51
CA HIS A 86 9.31 -31.69 6.13
C HIS A 86 7.90 -31.30 5.70
N LEU A 87 7.74 -30.04 5.28
CA LEU A 87 6.50 -29.48 4.76
C LEU A 87 6.64 -29.29 3.26
N VAL A 88 5.76 -29.90 2.48
CA VAL A 88 5.87 -29.93 1.01
C VAL A 88 4.56 -29.49 0.36
N GLY A 89 4.61 -28.44 -0.46
CA GLY A 89 3.46 -28.02 -1.24
C GLY A 89 3.75 -26.89 -2.21
N ASN A 90 2.74 -26.49 -2.98
CA ASN A 90 2.83 -25.25 -3.76
C ASN A 90 2.92 -24.05 -2.80
N TYR A 91 2.15 -24.11 -1.71
CA TYR A 91 2.17 -23.13 -0.64
C TYR A 91 2.49 -23.74 0.72
N VAL A 92 3.38 -23.11 1.48
CA VAL A 92 3.66 -23.51 2.87
C VAL A 92 3.58 -22.29 3.78
N TYR A 93 2.70 -22.33 4.78
CA TYR A 93 2.51 -21.24 5.75
C TYR A 93 2.72 -21.77 7.17
N ILE A 94 3.44 -21.00 7.98
CA ILE A 94 3.78 -21.37 9.35
C ILE A 94 3.49 -20.19 10.26
N ASP A 95 2.55 -20.35 11.19
CA ASP A 95 2.36 -19.45 12.31
C ASP A 95 3.30 -19.84 13.46
N ALA A 96 4.43 -19.14 13.56
CA ALA A 96 5.48 -19.47 14.52
C ALA A 96 5.13 -19.09 15.97
N ASP A 97 4.18 -18.18 16.18
CA ASP A 97 3.75 -17.83 17.54
C ASP A 97 2.66 -18.79 18.04
N SER A 98 1.84 -19.33 17.13
CA SER A 98 0.80 -20.30 17.48
C SER A 98 1.32 -21.74 17.54
N ALA A 99 2.37 -22.07 16.78
CA ALA A 99 2.92 -23.42 16.69
C ALA A 99 4.15 -23.62 17.58
N LYS A 100 4.20 -24.75 18.28
CA LYS A 100 5.41 -25.22 18.99
C LYS A 100 6.31 -25.96 18.01
N LEU A 101 7.21 -25.20 17.40
CA LEU A 101 8.21 -25.66 16.45
C LEU A 101 9.39 -26.31 17.20
N ASN A 102 9.18 -27.52 17.73
CA ASN A 102 10.18 -28.16 18.60
C ASN A 102 11.37 -28.72 17.84
N SER A 103 11.24 -28.94 16.54
CA SER A 103 12.31 -29.49 15.72
C SER A 103 13.45 -28.49 15.57
N ASN A 104 14.69 -28.95 15.74
CA ASN A 104 15.90 -28.18 15.44
C ASN A 104 15.96 -27.68 13.97
N LYS A 105 15.22 -28.31 13.05
CA LYS A 105 15.18 -27.98 11.60
C LYS A 105 13.82 -28.32 10.97
N ILE A 106 13.16 -27.32 10.40
CA ILE A 106 11.95 -27.51 9.60
C ILE A 106 12.32 -27.37 8.13
N ASN A 107 12.34 -28.49 7.43
CA ASN A 107 12.55 -28.54 6.00
C ASN A 107 11.27 -28.07 5.30
N VAL A 108 11.40 -27.14 4.38
CA VAL A 108 10.29 -26.62 3.58
C VAL A 108 10.61 -26.77 2.11
N THR A 109 9.65 -27.33 1.37
CA THR A 109 9.60 -27.30 -0.09
C THR A 109 8.31 -26.59 -0.49
N ALA A 110 8.36 -25.27 -0.57
CA ALA A 110 7.28 -24.43 -1.08
C ALA A 110 7.56 -24.10 -2.55
N VAL A 111 6.82 -24.67 -3.50
CA VAL A 111 7.13 -24.54 -4.93
C VAL A 111 6.77 -23.16 -5.49
N GLU A 112 5.62 -22.60 -5.07
CA GLU A 112 5.13 -21.31 -5.55
C GLU A 112 5.42 -20.19 -4.55
N GLY A 113 5.19 -20.43 -3.26
CA GLY A 113 5.54 -19.44 -2.23
C GLY A 113 5.12 -19.84 -0.83
N GLY A 114 5.62 -19.12 0.16
CA GLY A 114 5.34 -19.45 1.55
C GLY A 114 5.87 -18.40 2.49
N TYR A 115 5.45 -18.49 3.74
CA TYR A 115 5.92 -17.59 4.78
C TYR A 115 5.93 -18.26 6.15
N THR A 116 6.84 -17.78 6.99
CA THR A 116 6.68 -17.85 8.45
C THR A 116 6.11 -16.52 8.91
N GLN A 117 5.04 -16.56 9.70
CA GLN A 117 4.46 -15.38 10.32
C GLN A 117 4.72 -15.32 11.82
N ARG A 118 4.80 -14.10 12.34
CA ARG A 118 4.67 -13.77 13.75
C ARG A 118 3.68 -12.62 13.94
N GLN A 119 3.19 -12.44 15.16
CA GLN A 119 2.45 -11.26 15.59
C GLN A 119 3.43 -10.14 15.92
N MET A 120 3.09 -8.91 15.58
CA MET A 120 3.96 -7.75 15.80
C MET A 120 4.26 -7.56 17.29
N ILE A 121 3.28 -7.78 18.18
CA ILE A 121 3.50 -7.65 19.62
C ILE A 121 4.54 -8.65 20.15
N ASN A 122 4.50 -9.91 19.71
CA ASN A 122 5.42 -10.95 20.16
C ASN A 122 6.82 -10.70 19.60
N PHE A 123 6.90 -10.29 18.33
CA PHE A 123 8.14 -9.86 17.71
C PHE A 123 8.79 -8.68 18.46
N ALA A 124 8.00 -7.69 18.86
CA ALA A 124 8.48 -6.55 19.63
C ALA A 124 8.92 -6.94 21.06
N ASN A 125 8.16 -7.81 21.75
CA ASN A 125 8.51 -8.33 23.07
C ASN A 125 9.81 -9.15 23.07
N ASP A 126 10.11 -9.81 21.95
CA ASP A 126 11.38 -10.50 21.73
C ASP A 126 12.53 -9.57 21.30
N GLY A 127 12.34 -8.25 21.44
CA GLY A 127 13.34 -7.25 21.08
C GLY A 127 13.52 -7.09 19.57
N TYR A 128 12.45 -7.23 18.79
CA TYR A 128 12.45 -7.14 17.32
C TYR A 128 13.32 -8.21 16.64
N LYS A 129 13.54 -9.33 17.33
CA LYS A 129 14.21 -10.51 16.79
C LYS A 129 13.17 -11.45 16.22
N PHE A 130 13.33 -11.84 14.96
CA PHE A 130 12.40 -12.80 14.37
C PHE A 130 12.58 -14.19 15.01
N GLY A 131 13.78 -14.44 15.56
CA GLY A 131 14.09 -15.55 16.48
C GLY A 131 14.92 -16.67 15.86
N ASN A 132 15.68 -17.37 16.71
CA ASN A 132 16.39 -18.63 16.38
C ASN A 132 15.44 -19.85 16.30
N ASN A 133 14.18 -19.71 16.71
CA ASN A 133 13.24 -20.81 16.94
C ASN A 133 12.51 -21.27 15.67
N VAL A 134 12.77 -20.63 14.54
CA VAL A 134 12.20 -21.02 13.25
C VAL A 134 13.34 -21.28 12.28
N ASN A 135 14.07 -22.36 12.50
CA ASN A 135 15.12 -22.79 11.58
C ASN A 135 14.47 -23.43 10.33
N ILE A 136 13.91 -22.57 9.48
CA ILE A 136 13.35 -22.97 8.19
C ILE A 136 14.51 -23.22 7.24
N GLN A 137 14.67 -24.47 6.84
CA GLN A 137 15.61 -24.86 5.82
C GLN A 137 14.84 -25.05 4.52
N ASN A 138 15.13 -24.21 3.52
CA ASN A 138 14.63 -24.46 2.19
C ASN A 138 15.29 -25.72 1.63
N THR A 139 14.47 -26.67 1.18
CA THR A 139 14.91 -28.01 0.76
C THR A 139 14.14 -28.45 -0.48
N ASN A 140 14.77 -29.32 -1.27
CA ASN A 140 14.10 -29.97 -2.39
C ASN A 140 13.38 -31.23 -1.92
N TYR A 141 12.36 -31.62 -2.68
CA TYR A 141 11.64 -32.86 -2.45
C TYR A 141 11.56 -33.67 -3.74
N THR A 142 12.06 -34.90 -3.74
CA THR A 142 11.95 -35.81 -4.89
C THR A 142 10.77 -36.75 -4.69
N ASP A 143 9.84 -36.76 -5.65
CA ASP A 143 8.60 -37.53 -5.55
C ASP A 143 8.73 -38.98 -6.07
N THR A 144 7.62 -39.74 -6.01
CA THR A 144 7.55 -41.14 -6.47
C THR A 144 7.86 -41.34 -7.95
N THR A 145 7.77 -40.27 -8.75
CA THR A 145 8.09 -40.29 -10.18
C THR A 145 9.54 -39.89 -10.47
N ASN A 146 10.36 -39.75 -9.42
CA ASN A 146 11.72 -39.24 -9.48
C ASN A 146 11.80 -37.78 -9.97
N THR A 147 10.70 -37.03 -9.86
CA THR A 147 10.65 -35.59 -10.15
C THR A 147 11.06 -34.82 -8.91
N THR A 148 12.06 -33.95 -9.05
CA THR A 148 12.52 -33.08 -7.95
C THR A 148 11.77 -31.74 -7.97
N HIS A 149 11.01 -31.50 -6.92
CA HIS A 149 10.33 -30.24 -6.62
C HIS A 149 11.31 -29.33 -5.89
N ILE A 150 11.61 -28.19 -6.48
CA ILE A 150 12.56 -27.22 -5.93
C ILE A 150 11.85 -26.34 -4.92
N GLY A 151 12.39 -26.26 -3.70
CA GLY A 151 11.87 -25.34 -2.70
C GLY A 151 12.23 -23.89 -3.04
N ASN A 152 11.30 -22.97 -2.87
CA ASN A 152 11.50 -21.55 -3.16
C ASN A 152 12.48 -20.90 -2.16
N SER A 153 13.55 -20.30 -2.67
CA SER A 153 14.55 -19.57 -1.87
C SER A 153 13.99 -18.32 -1.18
N ASN A 154 12.84 -17.81 -1.63
CA ASN A 154 12.21 -16.57 -1.17
C ASN A 154 11.07 -16.86 -0.17
N PHE A 155 11.27 -17.84 0.72
CA PHE A 155 10.33 -18.12 1.80
C PHE A 155 10.29 -16.94 2.77
N LYS A 156 9.16 -16.24 2.84
CA LYS A 156 9.08 -14.89 3.42
C LYS A 156 9.04 -14.91 4.95
N LYS A 157 9.60 -13.87 5.56
CA LYS A 157 9.29 -13.45 6.93
C LYS A 157 8.11 -12.48 6.90
N THR A 158 7.05 -12.80 7.63
CA THR A 158 5.83 -11.99 7.68
C THR A 158 5.51 -11.56 9.10
N LEU A 159 5.07 -10.31 9.27
CA LEU A 159 4.48 -9.84 10.52
C LEU A 159 3.00 -9.53 10.32
N THR A 160 2.20 -9.93 11.30
CA THR A 160 0.75 -9.70 11.34
C THR A 160 0.41 -8.70 12.45
N MET A 161 -0.65 -7.92 12.23
CA MET A 161 -1.22 -6.99 13.20
C MET A 161 -2.74 -7.07 13.14
N GLY A 162 -3.43 -6.89 14.25
CA GLY A 162 -4.89 -6.93 14.30
C GLY A 162 -5.47 -8.11 15.07
N ASN A 163 -4.68 -8.79 15.91
CA ASN A 163 -5.08 -10.03 16.61
C ASN A 163 -4.92 -10.00 18.14
N MET A 164 -4.95 -8.80 18.75
CA MET A 164 -4.90 -8.58 20.20
C MET A 164 -6.24 -8.81 20.93
N GLY A 165 -7.27 -9.28 20.22
CA GLY A 165 -8.58 -9.65 20.78
C GLY A 165 -9.70 -8.65 20.47
N ASN A 166 -9.41 -7.35 20.39
CA ASN A 166 -10.33 -6.33 19.88
C ASN A 166 -9.60 -5.22 19.11
N GLU A 167 -10.38 -4.44 18.34
CA GLU A 167 -9.85 -3.43 17.42
C GLU A 167 -9.04 -2.32 18.11
N LYS A 168 -9.37 -1.96 19.36
CA LYS A 168 -8.66 -0.90 20.09
C LYS A 168 -7.33 -1.39 20.65
N ASP A 169 -7.32 -2.61 21.18
CA ASP A 169 -6.08 -3.23 21.68
C ASP A 169 -5.09 -3.49 20.53
N ASN A 170 -5.58 -3.68 19.30
CA ASN A 170 -4.73 -3.83 18.12
C ASN A 170 -3.86 -2.60 17.81
N ALA A 171 -4.23 -1.40 18.29
CA ALA A 171 -3.49 -0.16 18.02
C ALA A 171 -2.05 -0.20 18.58
N ILE A 172 -1.79 -0.98 19.63
CA ILE A 172 -0.44 -1.13 20.20
C ILE A 172 0.53 -1.79 19.21
N GLU A 173 0.04 -2.73 18.39
CA GLU A 173 0.85 -3.40 17.38
C GLU A 173 1.29 -2.41 16.30
N TRP A 174 0.40 -1.52 15.89
CA TRP A 174 0.75 -0.46 14.94
C TRP A 174 1.79 0.49 15.51
N TRP A 175 1.70 0.83 16.80
CA TRP A 175 2.71 1.64 17.47
C TRP A 175 4.09 0.96 17.44
N HIS A 176 4.15 -0.34 17.76
CA HIS A 176 5.39 -1.12 17.65
C HIS A 176 5.93 -1.19 16.23
N PHE A 177 5.05 -1.31 15.23
CA PHE A 177 5.45 -1.28 13.83
C PHE A 177 6.10 0.06 13.46
N ALA A 178 5.43 1.18 13.74
CA ALA A 178 5.92 2.51 13.43
C ALA A 178 7.24 2.79 14.16
N LYS A 179 7.30 2.49 15.47
CA LYS A 179 8.52 2.65 16.28
C LYS A 179 9.66 1.81 15.74
N GLY A 180 9.46 0.51 15.55
CA GLY A 180 10.47 -0.41 15.05
C GLY A 180 11.03 0.05 13.71
N TRP A 181 10.15 0.43 12.77
CA TRP A 181 10.58 0.93 11.47
C TRP A 181 11.38 2.24 11.57
N ASN A 182 10.89 3.19 12.35
CA ASN A 182 11.48 4.52 12.48
C ASN A 182 12.82 4.51 13.21
N GLU A 183 12.98 3.66 14.22
CA GLU A 183 14.21 3.51 15.01
C GLU A 183 15.17 2.46 14.44
N GLY A 184 14.77 1.70 13.41
CA GLY A 184 15.61 0.69 12.78
C GLY A 184 15.93 -0.49 13.70
N LEU A 185 14.95 -0.98 14.45
CA LEU A 185 15.17 -1.99 15.50
C LEU A 185 15.36 -3.40 14.92
N ASP A 186 16.55 -3.96 15.17
CA ASP A 186 16.96 -5.34 14.88
C ASP A 186 16.46 -5.85 13.51
N ASN A 187 15.64 -6.91 13.45
CA ASN A 187 15.26 -7.54 12.18
C ASN A 187 14.05 -6.89 11.48
N ILE A 188 13.52 -5.75 11.94
CA ILE A 188 12.30 -5.15 11.35
C ILE A 188 12.48 -4.85 9.85
N LYS A 189 13.69 -4.47 9.43
CA LYS A 189 14.03 -4.18 8.02
C LYS A 189 14.28 -5.44 7.19
N GLU A 190 14.40 -6.60 7.84
CA GLU A 190 14.52 -7.91 7.19
C GLU A 190 13.15 -8.56 6.96
N ILE A 191 12.08 -8.01 7.51
CA ILE A 191 10.72 -8.49 7.26
C ILE A 191 10.35 -8.21 5.80
N ASP A 192 9.77 -9.20 5.13
CA ASP A 192 9.41 -9.09 3.70
C ASP A 192 8.00 -8.52 3.52
N GLU A 193 7.09 -8.87 4.44
CA GLU A 193 5.67 -8.57 4.31
C GLU A 193 5.02 -8.28 5.67
N PHE A 194 4.21 -7.23 5.70
CA PHE A 194 3.36 -6.85 6.83
C PHE A 194 1.90 -7.05 6.44
N LYS A 195 1.08 -7.58 7.34
CA LYS A 195 -0.33 -7.89 7.08
C LYS A 195 -1.24 -7.42 8.20
N LEU A 196 -2.38 -6.84 7.85
CA LEU A 196 -3.48 -6.76 8.78
C LEU A 196 -4.24 -8.09 8.81
N VAL A 197 -4.60 -8.55 9.99
CA VAL A 197 -5.44 -9.74 10.24
C VAL A 197 -6.68 -9.40 11.06
N GLY A 198 -6.91 -8.12 11.32
CA GLY A 198 -8.09 -7.55 11.96
C GLY A 198 -8.10 -6.03 11.84
N ASP A 199 -9.27 -5.43 12.05
CA ASP A 199 -9.44 -3.98 12.10
C ASP A 199 -8.65 -3.37 13.27
N ILE A 200 -8.20 -2.12 13.10
CA ILE A 200 -7.49 -1.37 14.15
C ILE A 200 -8.21 -0.04 14.37
N ASP A 201 -8.71 0.18 15.58
CA ASP A 201 -9.30 1.45 16.01
C ASP A 201 -8.33 2.17 16.93
N PHE A 202 -7.75 3.26 16.44
CA PHE A 202 -6.80 4.06 17.20
C PHE A 202 -7.49 4.90 18.27
N ASN A 203 -8.83 4.96 18.30
CA ASN A 203 -9.61 5.68 19.30
C ASN A 203 -9.14 7.15 19.48
N GLY A 204 -8.74 7.79 18.36
CA GLY A 204 -8.21 9.16 18.34
C GLY A 204 -6.75 9.30 18.76
N MET A 205 -6.03 8.20 19.02
CA MET A 205 -4.61 8.24 19.38
C MET A 205 -3.79 8.93 18.29
N THR A 206 -2.84 9.77 18.74
CA THR A 206 -1.83 10.34 17.87
C THR A 206 -0.74 9.31 17.59
N ILE A 207 -0.46 9.07 16.32
CA ILE A 207 0.63 8.21 15.84
C ILE A 207 1.65 9.01 15.04
N ASP A 208 2.90 8.56 15.07
CA ASP A 208 3.90 9.05 14.12
C ASP A 208 3.71 8.36 12.75
N PRO A 209 4.02 9.05 11.65
CA PRO A 209 4.12 8.43 10.33
C PRO A 209 5.11 7.25 10.37
N ILE A 210 4.79 6.16 9.65
CA ILE A 210 5.79 5.12 9.36
C ILE A 210 6.76 5.69 8.33
N ALA A 211 8.07 5.58 8.55
CA ALA A 211 9.08 6.07 7.63
C ALA A 211 9.00 7.58 7.39
N TYR A 212 9.20 8.41 8.42
CA TYR A 212 9.00 9.86 8.31
C TYR A 212 9.93 10.59 7.30
N ASP A 213 11.01 9.96 6.81
CA ASP A 213 11.92 10.55 5.81
C ASP A 213 12.29 9.59 4.67
N TYR A 214 12.89 10.16 3.61
CA TYR A 214 13.25 9.45 2.38
C TYR A 214 14.39 8.44 2.55
N ASN A 215 15.32 8.67 3.48
CA ASN A 215 16.44 7.74 3.73
C ASN A 215 15.97 6.49 4.49
N ASN A 216 14.86 6.61 5.22
CA ASN A 216 14.23 5.53 5.96
C ASN A 216 12.90 5.05 5.33
N ALA A 217 12.71 5.29 4.02
CA ALA A 217 11.46 5.00 3.31
C ALA A 217 11.00 3.55 3.49
N PHE A 218 9.69 3.35 3.61
CA PHE A 218 9.09 2.03 3.65
C PHE A 218 9.27 1.32 2.30
N ASN A 219 9.89 0.13 2.32
CA ASN A 219 10.34 -0.57 1.10
C ASN A 219 9.98 -2.06 1.07
N LYS A 220 8.88 -2.43 1.74
CA LYS A 220 8.41 -3.82 1.86
C LYS A 220 7.00 -3.98 1.30
N THR A 221 6.47 -5.19 1.39
CA THR A 221 5.06 -5.43 1.10
C THR A 221 4.21 -5.11 2.33
N PHE A 222 3.13 -4.35 2.15
CA PHE A 222 2.09 -4.16 3.17
C PHE A 222 0.73 -4.56 2.57
N ASN A 223 0.09 -5.57 3.16
CA ASN A 223 -1.26 -5.98 2.75
C ASN A 223 -2.26 -5.71 3.87
N GLY A 224 -3.21 -4.81 3.63
CA GLY A 224 -4.29 -4.56 4.59
C GLY A 224 -5.32 -5.69 4.64
N ASN A 225 -5.28 -6.69 3.75
CA ASN A 225 -6.20 -7.82 3.64
C ASN A 225 -7.70 -7.43 3.66
N GLY A 226 -8.02 -6.19 3.28
CA GLY A 226 -9.38 -5.63 3.34
C GLY A 226 -9.83 -5.13 4.71
N TYR A 227 -8.97 -5.17 5.73
CA TYR A 227 -9.24 -4.60 7.05
C TYR A 227 -9.11 -3.09 7.07
N THR A 228 -9.65 -2.50 8.13
CA THR A 228 -9.82 -1.05 8.28
C THR A 228 -8.96 -0.50 9.42
N LEU A 229 -8.28 0.60 9.15
CA LEU A 229 -7.69 1.48 10.17
C LEU A 229 -8.67 2.63 10.47
N LYS A 230 -9.03 2.84 11.74
CA LYS A 230 -10.09 3.77 12.16
C LYS A 230 -9.58 4.83 13.13
N ASN A 231 -10.10 6.05 13.04
CA ASN A 231 -9.94 7.12 14.04
C ASN A 231 -8.48 7.48 14.34
N ILE A 232 -7.69 7.68 13.28
CA ILE A 232 -6.25 7.96 13.35
C ILE A 232 -6.03 9.47 13.49
N THR A 233 -5.18 9.89 14.43
CA THR A 233 -4.58 11.24 14.37
C THR A 233 -3.10 11.09 13.99
N ILE A 234 -2.66 11.70 12.89
CA ILE A 234 -1.27 11.64 12.45
C ILE A 234 -0.50 12.84 13.02
N ASN A 235 0.66 12.59 13.62
CA ASN A 235 1.58 13.63 14.06
C ASN A 235 2.21 14.33 12.84
N ALA A 236 1.72 15.51 12.51
CA ALA A 236 2.15 16.30 11.36
C ALA A 236 3.30 17.24 11.75
N ASN A 237 4.48 16.66 11.97
CA ASN A 237 5.71 17.39 12.29
C ASN A 237 6.33 18.01 11.03
N GLU A 238 6.92 19.20 11.16
CA GLU A 238 7.55 19.95 10.08
C GLU A 238 8.76 19.24 9.46
N ASP A 239 9.49 18.46 10.26
CA ASP A 239 10.69 17.74 9.82
C ASP A 239 10.35 16.42 9.09
N TYR A 240 9.06 16.05 9.03
CA TYR A 240 8.60 14.80 8.41
C TYR A 240 8.00 15.05 7.03
N ASN A 241 8.08 14.02 6.19
CA ASN A 241 7.05 13.82 5.18
C ASN A 241 5.85 13.20 5.91
N VAL A 242 4.65 13.73 5.67
CA VAL A 242 3.50 13.41 6.53
C VAL A 242 2.42 12.64 5.78
N GLY A 243 1.94 11.59 6.41
CA GLY A 243 0.85 10.70 6.02
C GLY A 243 0.87 9.46 6.92
N LEU A 244 0.01 8.48 6.66
CA LEU A 244 0.14 7.17 7.34
C LEU A 244 1.55 6.60 7.16
N PHE A 245 2.09 6.79 5.96
CA PHE A 245 3.51 6.64 5.66
C PHE A 245 4.13 8.01 5.36
N GLY A 246 5.27 8.33 5.94
CA GLY A 246 5.99 9.55 5.55
C GLY A 246 6.56 9.42 4.15
N ALA A 247 7.34 8.38 3.91
CA ALA A 247 7.94 8.05 2.62
C ALA A 247 7.81 6.56 2.30
N ILE A 248 7.41 6.28 1.08
CA ILE A 248 7.34 4.94 0.48
C ILE A 248 8.31 4.90 -0.70
N LYS A 249 9.10 3.83 -0.81
CA LYS A 249 10.02 3.61 -1.93
C LYS A 249 10.24 2.14 -2.20
N ASP A 250 10.18 1.70 -3.47
CA ASP A 250 10.44 0.30 -3.86
C ASP A 250 9.49 -0.69 -3.15
N ALA A 251 8.24 -0.26 -2.91
CA ALA A 251 7.28 -0.98 -2.08
C ALA A 251 6.05 -1.46 -2.86
N LYS A 252 5.33 -2.40 -2.25
CA LYS A 252 3.99 -2.80 -2.66
C LYS A 252 3.02 -2.62 -1.49
N ILE A 253 1.98 -1.81 -1.65
CA ILE A 253 0.96 -1.62 -0.62
C ILE A 253 -0.42 -1.83 -1.22
N ASP A 254 -1.21 -2.74 -0.63
CA ASP A 254 -2.53 -3.06 -1.16
C ASP A 254 -3.59 -3.45 -0.13
N ASN A 255 -4.86 -3.31 -0.54
CA ASN A 255 -6.08 -3.78 0.15
C ASN A 255 -6.28 -3.22 1.55
N ILE A 256 -6.25 -1.89 1.71
CA ILE A 256 -6.43 -1.25 3.02
C ILE A 256 -7.57 -0.23 2.98
N ASN A 257 -8.44 -0.30 3.98
CA ASN A 257 -9.45 0.71 4.22
C ASN A 257 -8.97 1.63 5.35
N ILE A 258 -9.19 2.94 5.22
CA ILE A 258 -8.81 3.94 6.22
C ILE A 258 -10.02 4.85 6.42
N ASP A 259 -10.54 4.90 7.64
CA ASP A 259 -11.70 5.72 7.97
C ASP A 259 -11.40 6.65 9.16
N SER A 260 -11.64 7.94 8.94
CA SER A 260 -11.37 9.01 9.91
C SER A 260 -9.88 9.21 10.17
N VAL A 261 -9.28 10.13 9.41
CA VAL A 261 -7.88 10.55 9.54
C VAL A 261 -7.85 12.03 9.87
N ASP A 262 -7.24 12.40 10.99
CA ASP A 262 -6.99 13.77 11.38
C ASP A 262 -5.48 14.03 11.56
N PHE A 263 -5.09 15.30 11.70
CA PHE A 263 -3.69 15.71 11.80
C PHE A 263 -3.45 16.60 13.01
N LYS A 264 -2.44 16.25 13.80
CA LYS A 264 -1.97 17.09 14.89
C LYS A 264 -0.74 17.88 14.45
N TYR A 265 -0.87 19.19 14.34
CA TYR A 265 0.21 20.11 14.03
C TYR A 265 0.80 20.68 15.32
N ASN A 266 2.09 20.50 15.57
CA ASN A 266 2.71 20.92 16.84
C ASN A 266 3.30 22.33 16.79
N HIS A 267 3.75 22.85 15.63
CA HIS A 267 4.22 24.22 15.45
C HIS A 267 4.11 24.66 13.98
N SER A 268 5.13 24.36 13.18
CA SER A 268 5.14 24.64 11.74
C SER A 268 4.46 23.52 10.94
N LEU A 269 4.13 23.83 9.69
CA LEU A 269 3.51 22.89 8.77
C LEU A 269 4.58 22.01 8.06
N PRO A 270 4.24 20.76 7.70
CA PRO A 270 5.13 19.91 6.93
C PRO A 270 5.31 20.40 5.49
N ASN A 271 6.51 20.17 4.95
CA ASN A 271 6.85 20.49 3.56
C ASN A 271 6.03 19.65 2.56
N ARG A 272 5.91 18.35 2.83
CA ARG A 272 5.16 17.38 2.02
C ARG A 272 4.13 16.64 2.87
N ILE A 273 2.87 16.62 2.43
CA ILE A 273 1.80 15.97 3.18
C ILE A 273 0.72 15.40 2.25
N GLY A 274 0.21 14.23 2.63
CA GLY A 274 -1.11 13.72 2.24
C GLY A 274 -1.60 12.66 3.22
N ALA A 275 -2.89 12.28 3.16
CA ALA A 275 -3.46 11.37 4.16
C ALA A 275 -2.84 9.97 4.11
N PHE A 276 -2.57 9.45 2.92
CA PHE A 276 -1.92 8.16 2.76
C PHE A 276 -0.41 8.26 2.91
N ALA A 277 0.24 9.15 2.14
CA ALA A 277 1.68 9.30 2.21
C ALA A 277 2.24 10.70 1.90
N GLY A 278 3.33 11.10 2.55
CA GLY A 278 4.01 12.35 2.19
C GLY A 278 4.75 12.25 0.85
N HIS A 279 5.41 11.12 0.60
CA HIS A 279 6.15 10.82 -0.62
C HIS A 279 5.99 9.35 -1.03
N ILE A 280 5.81 9.10 -2.34
CA ILE A 280 5.77 7.75 -2.94
C ILE A 280 6.75 7.71 -4.12
N GLY A 281 7.68 6.77 -4.13
CA GLY A 281 8.66 6.58 -5.22
C GLY A 281 8.77 5.13 -5.68
N ASN A 282 8.86 4.87 -6.99
CA ASN A 282 9.08 3.53 -7.55
C ASN A 282 8.25 2.42 -6.88
N SER A 283 6.95 2.63 -6.70
CA SER A 283 6.10 1.75 -5.89
C SER A 283 4.79 1.39 -6.58
N SER A 284 4.19 0.27 -6.15
CA SER A 284 2.86 -0.17 -6.56
C SER A 284 1.89 -0.02 -5.41
N ILE A 285 0.90 0.87 -5.56
CA ILE A 285 -0.11 1.16 -4.54
C ILE A 285 -1.49 0.88 -5.12
N SER A 286 -2.26 0.01 -4.48
CA SER A 286 -3.55 -0.40 -5.05
C SER A 286 -4.64 -0.77 -4.05
N ASN A 287 -5.91 -0.65 -4.45
CA ASN A 287 -7.06 -1.10 -3.66
C ASN A 287 -7.11 -0.41 -2.29
N ILE A 288 -7.14 0.92 -2.29
CA ILE A 288 -7.15 1.73 -1.07
C ILE A 288 -8.40 2.59 -1.04
N SER A 289 -9.13 2.57 0.08
CA SER A 289 -10.19 3.54 0.33
C SER A 289 -9.85 4.42 1.53
N LEU A 290 -9.94 5.74 1.38
CA LEU A 290 -9.83 6.69 2.48
C LEU A 290 -11.14 7.46 2.64
N SER A 291 -11.63 7.58 3.87
CA SER A 291 -12.80 8.39 4.19
C SER A 291 -12.63 9.28 5.41
N ASN A 292 -13.44 10.34 5.46
CA ASN A 292 -13.50 11.26 6.60
C ASN A 292 -12.13 11.86 6.98
N ILE A 293 -11.40 12.36 5.98
CA ILE A 293 -10.12 13.02 6.19
C ILE A 293 -10.37 14.45 6.68
N GLY A 294 -9.73 14.84 7.79
CA GLY A 294 -9.73 16.19 8.33
C GLY A 294 -8.96 17.19 7.47
N MET A 295 -8.79 18.41 7.99
CA MET A 295 -8.07 19.47 7.28
C MET A 295 -6.59 19.11 7.05
N ILE A 296 -6.15 19.11 5.79
CA ILE A 296 -4.74 18.90 5.42
C ILE A 296 -4.05 20.25 5.24
N ASN A 297 -3.12 20.58 6.13
CA ASN A 297 -2.29 21.78 6.06
C ASN A 297 -0.82 21.43 5.78
N GLY A 298 -0.21 22.07 4.79
CA GLY A 298 1.20 21.90 4.43
C GLY A 298 1.83 23.17 3.84
N ILE A 299 3.11 23.12 3.48
CA ILE A 299 3.84 24.30 2.95
C ILE A 299 3.95 24.28 1.43
N ARG A 300 4.45 23.19 0.84
CA ARG A 300 4.92 23.21 -0.57
C ARG A 300 4.31 22.14 -1.47
N ILE A 301 4.20 20.91 -0.98
CA ILE A 301 3.67 19.81 -1.79
C ILE A 301 2.57 19.12 -1.00
N VAL A 302 1.33 19.45 -1.33
CA VAL A 302 0.16 19.09 -0.53
C VAL A 302 -0.83 18.36 -1.42
N GLY A 303 -1.18 17.13 -1.04
CA GLY A 303 -2.19 16.34 -1.76
C GLY A 303 -3.15 15.65 -0.81
N GLY A 304 -4.37 15.37 -1.25
CA GLY A 304 -5.32 14.61 -0.44
C GLY A 304 -4.88 13.17 -0.17
N PHE A 305 -4.38 12.48 -1.20
CA PHE A 305 -3.80 11.14 -1.07
C PHE A 305 -2.33 11.22 -0.69
N SER A 306 -1.54 11.93 -1.50
CA SER A 306 -0.10 12.06 -1.28
C SER A 306 0.45 13.41 -1.67
N GLY A 307 1.45 13.90 -0.94
CA GLY A 307 2.18 15.09 -1.33
C GLY A 307 2.85 14.88 -2.69
N ASN A 308 3.84 14.00 -2.75
CA ASN A 308 4.60 13.73 -3.97
C ASN A 308 4.52 12.27 -4.40
N VAL A 309 4.36 12.03 -5.70
CA VAL A 309 4.42 10.70 -6.30
C VAL A 309 5.40 10.69 -7.47
N ALA A 310 6.25 9.69 -7.56
CA ALA A 310 7.28 9.58 -8.59
C ALA A 310 7.45 8.12 -9.04
N ASP A 311 7.54 7.91 -10.35
CA ASP A 311 7.90 6.63 -10.98
C ASP A 311 7.04 5.44 -10.51
N SER A 312 5.75 5.66 -10.23
CA SER A 312 4.91 4.72 -9.49
C SER A 312 3.66 4.28 -10.27
N PHE A 313 3.03 3.21 -9.79
CA PHE A 313 1.75 2.70 -10.28
C PHE A 313 0.71 2.80 -9.16
N ILE A 314 -0.28 3.67 -9.34
CA ILE A 314 -1.35 3.94 -8.39
C ILE A 314 -2.66 3.49 -9.00
N SER A 315 -3.37 2.55 -8.37
CA SER A 315 -4.61 2.01 -8.94
C SER A 315 -5.72 1.71 -7.94
N ASN A 316 -6.98 1.77 -8.38
CA ASN A 316 -8.15 1.42 -7.56
C ASN A 316 -8.17 2.19 -6.23
N ILE A 317 -8.08 3.51 -6.30
CA ILE A 317 -8.08 4.39 -5.13
C ILE A 317 -9.40 5.12 -5.03
N LYS A 318 -10.03 5.08 -3.85
CA LYS A 318 -11.23 5.84 -3.55
C LYS A 318 -10.98 6.79 -2.39
N ILE A 319 -11.28 8.07 -2.58
CA ILE A 319 -11.31 9.07 -1.52
C ILE A 319 -12.73 9.60 -1.42
N ASP A 320 -13.32 9.49 -0.23
CA ASP A 320 -14.64 10.05 0.08
C ASP A 320 -14.54 10.95 1.31
N LYS A 321 -14.64 12.26 1.08
CA LYS A 321 -14.59 13.33 2.08
C LYS A 321 -13.17 13.69 2.55
N ILE A 322 -12.74 14.88 2.12
CA ILE A 322 -11.64 15.63 2.72
C ILE A 322 -12.24 16.97 3.18
N GLU A 323 -12.04 17.36 4.44
CA GLU A 323 -12.57 18.62 4.98
C GLU A 323 -12.06 19.84 4.20
N GLY A 324 -10.78 19.85 3.87
CA GLY A 324 -10.13 20.85 3.06
C GLY A 324 -8.63 20.60 2.93
N ILE A 325 -8.00 21.30 1.99
CA ILE A 325 -6.57 21.20 1.71
C ILE A 325 -6.00 22.61 1.61
N ASN A 326 -5.05 22.95 2.47
CA ASN A 326 -4.44 24.27 2.50
C ASN A 326 -2.92 24.15 2.39
N ALA A 327 -2.34 24.83 1.41
CA ALA A 327 -0.90 25.04 1.36
C ALA A 327 -0.56 26.49 1.67
N THR A 328 0.32 26.70 2.64
CA THR A 328 0.81 28.03 3.02
C THR A 328 2.32 28.08 2.83
N ASN A 329 2.76 28.70 1.75
CA ASN A 329 4.17 28.85 1.40
C ASN A 329 4.82 29.94 2.29
N GLU A 330 5.33 29.53 3.44
CA GLU A 330 6.00 30.38 4.42
C GLU A 330 7.06 29.62 5.22
N GLY A 331 7.87 30.36 5.98
CA GLY A 331 8.84 29.79 6.90
C GLY A 331 10.01 29.05 6.23
N LYS A 332 10.64 28.15 7.00
CA LYS A 332 11.88 27.43 6.66
C LYS A 332 11.80 26.64 5.35
N PHE A 333 10.63 26.10 5.02
CA PHE A 333 10.42 25.25 3.85
C PHE A 333 9.74 25.97 2.69
N ALA A 334 9.63 27.30 2.77
CA ALA A 334 9.12 28.09 1.67
C ALA A 334 9.97 27.86 0.41
N SER A 335 9.33 27.85 -0.75
CA SER A 335 10.00 27.48 -1.99
C SER A 335 9.47 28.26 -3.18
N ASN A 336 10.29 28.33 -4.23
CA ASN A 336 9.96 28.97 -5.50
C ASN A 336 9.04 28.11 -6.38
N ALA A 337 8.71 26.88 -5.97
CA ALA A 337 7.75 26.02 -6.65
C ALA A 337 6.86 25.28 -5.64
N ILE A 338 5.55 25.45 -5.78
CA ILE A 338 4.51 24.90 -4.89
C ILE A 338 3.42 24.22 -5.72
N GLY A 339 2.95 23.05 -5.26
CA GLY A 339 1.99 22.22 -5.98
C GLY A 339 0.96 21.64 -5.03
N VAL A 340 -0.32 21.87 -5.34
CA VAL A 340 -1.46 21.43 -4.51
C VAL A 340 -2.48 20.70 -5.38
N GLY A 341 -2.90 19.53 -4.93
CA GLY A 341 -3.94 18.74 -5.61
C GLY A 341 -4.91 18.09 -4.65
N GLY A 342 -6.15 17.84 -5.09
CA GLY A 342 -7.08 17.04 -4.29
C GLY A 342 -6.64 15.59 -4.15
N PHE A 343 -5.84 15.08 -5.09
CA PHE A 343 -5.22 13.75 -5.01
C PHE A 343 -3.72 13.84 -4.72
N THR A 344 -2.95 14.48 -5.59
CA THR A 344 -1.48 14.58 -5.48
C THR A 344 -1.00 16.02 -5.63
N GLY A 345 -0.05 16.45 -4.79
CA GLY A 345 0.55 17.79 -4.95
C GLY A 345 1.43 17.86 -6.20
N MET A 346 2.43 17.00 -6.32
CA MET A 346 3.29 16.90 -7.51
C MET A 346 3.51 15.44 -7.91
N GLY A 347 3.31 15.12 -9.17
CA GLY A 347 3.46 13.78 -9.75
C GLY A 347 4.54 13.76 -10.83
N ALA A 348 5.29 12.66 -10.98
CA ALA A 348 6.21 12.51 -12.09
C ALA A 348 6.33 11.05 -12.56
N SER A 349 6.35 10.83 -13.87
CA SER A 349 6.48 9.51 -14.51
C SER A 349 5.58 8.43 -13.87
N THR A 350 4.33 8.76 -13.56
CA THR A 350 3.43 7.93 -12.74
C THR A 350 2.15 7.58 -13.49
N SER A 351 1.72 6.32 -13.34
CA SER A 351 0.42 5.84 -13.83
C SER A 351 -0.63 5.91 -12.71
N TYR A 352 -1.74 6.59 -12.98
CA TYR A 352 -2.93 6.65 -12.15
C TYR A 352 -4.09 5.95 -12.87
N ASN A 353 -4.65 4.89 -12.29
CA ASN A 353 -5.75 4.15 -12.92
C ASN A 353 -6.90 3.90 -11.94
N ASN A 354 -8.14 4.14 -12.35
CA ASN A 354 -9.34 3.85 -11.56
C ASN A 354 -9.30 4.58 -10.21
N VAL A 355 -9.32 5.91 -10.28
CA VAL A 355 -9.26 6.80 -9.11
C VAL A 355 -10.55 7.59 -9.00
N ILE A 356 -11.18 7.53 -7.83
CA ILE A 356 -12.42 8.26 -7.52
C ILE A 356 -12.15 9.22 -6.38
N LEU A 357 -12.38 10.52 -6.60
CA LEU A 357 -12.40 11.56 -5.58
C LEU A 357 -13.81 12.07 -5.41
N LYS A 358 -14.29 12.10 -4.17
CA LYS A 358 -15.64 12.57 -3.84
C LYS A 358 -15.62 13.44 -2.59
N ASN A 359 -16.45 14.48 -2.57
CA ASN A 359 -16.69 15.32 -1.40
C ASN A 359 -15.40 16.02 -0.91
N ILE A 360 -14.61 16.56 -1.84
CA ILE A 360 -13.37 17.27 -1.49
C ILE A 360 -13.75 18.70 -1.11
N GLY A 361 -13.36 19.15 0.07
CA GLY A 361 -13.61 20.51 0.53
C GLY A 361 -12.86 21.57 -0.27
N ASN A 362 -12.68 22.76 0.33
CA ASN A 362 -11.92 23.82 -0.32
C ASN A 362 -10.45 23.41 -0.45
N ILE A 363 -9.86 23.73 -1.60
CA ILE A 363 -8.43 23.60 -1.83
C ILE A 363 -7.86 25.01 -2.00
N SER A 364 -6.98 25.41 -1.09
CA SER A 364 -6.38 26.73 -1.07
C SER A 364 -4.87 26.70 -1.07
N LEU A 365 -4.28 27.71 -1.72
CA LEU A 365 -2.85 27.92 -1.78
C LEU A 365 -2.56 29.39 -1.51
N THR A 366 -1.72 29.66 -0.51
CA THR A 366 -1.31 31.01 -0.12
C THR A 366 0.21 31.13 -0.16
N ASN A 367 0.73 31.94 -1.09
CA ASN A 367 2.13 32.36 -1.07
C ASN A 367 2.29 33.61 -0.21
N LYS A 368 2.80 33.43 1.01
CA LYS A 368 3.10 34.55 1.91
C LYS A 368 4.47 35.18 1.64
N ILE A 369 5.35 34.48 0.94
CA ILE A 369 6.61 35.02 0.43
C ILE A 369 6.46 35.59 -0.99
N GLY A 370 7.24 36.63 -1.30
CA GLY A 370 7.34 37.19 -2.65
C GLY A 370 8.25 36.36 -3.55
N GLU A 371 8.28 36.70 -4.85
CA GLU A 371 9.24 36.13 -5.83
C GLU A 371 9.18 34.60 -6.01
N VAL A 372 8.06 33.96 -5.66
CA VAL A 372 7.80 32.55 -6.00
C VAL A 372 7.71 32.42 -7.51
N TYR A 373 8.50 31.51 -8.08
CA TYR A 373 8.58 31.33 -9.52
C TYR A 373 7.32 30.67 -10.10
N THR A 374 6.86 29.57 -9.51
CA THR A 374 5.73 28.82 -10.04
C THR A 374 4.79 28.29 -8.97
N THR A 375 3.49 28.41 -9.23
CA THR A 375 2.42 27.99 -8.34
C THR A 375 1.43 27.13 -9.11
N TYR A 376 1.14 25.92 -8.64
CA TYR A 376 0.26 24.97 -9.33
C TYR A 376 -0.85 24.48 -8.41
N ILE A 377 -2.10 24.55 -8.89
CA ILE A 377 -3.27 24.10 -8.12
C ILE A 377 -4.34 23.47 -9.04
N GLY A 378 -4.88 22.32 -8.63
CA GLY A 378 -5.99 21.64 -9.32
C GLY A 378 -6.76 20.67 -8.42
N TYR A 379 -7.92 20.19 -8.84
CA TYR A 379 -8.69 19.24 -8.01
C TYR A 379 -8.12 17.83 -8.00
N PHE A 380 -7.32 17.42 -8.98
CA PHE A 380 -6.60 16.16 -8.95
C PHE A 380 -5.13 16.36 -8.58
N LEU A 381 -4.42 17.16 -9.36
CA LEU A 381 -2.97 17.27 -9.33
C LEU A 381 -2.52 18.73 -9.27
N GLY A 382 -1.46 19.06 -8.53
CA GLY A 382 -0.80 20.36 -8.71
C GLY A 382 -0.07 20.39 -10.05
N ARG A 383 0.97 19.57 -10.20
CA ARG A 383 1.75 19.47 -11.43
C ARG A 383 2.16 18.04 -11.76
N SER A 384 2.13 17.65 -13.04
CA SER A 384 2.86 16.49 -13.56
C SER A 384 4.25 16.89 -14.07
N ASP A 385 5.17 15.93 -14.10
CA ASP A 385 6.50 16.08 -14.70
C ASP A 385 7.01 14.75 -15.27
N GLN A 386 8.12 14.80 -15.98
CA GLN A 386 8.82 13.62 -16.47
C GLN A 386 10.21 13.54 -15.85
N LEU A 387 10.50 12.45 -15.14
CA LEU A 387 11.86 12.18 -14.67
C LEU A 387 12.74 11.79 -15.87
N SER A 388 13.90 12.44 -15.99
CA SER A 388 14.84 12.24 -17.11
C SER A 388 15.30 10.79 -17.26
N ALA A 389 15.46 10.07 -16.15
CA ALA A 389 15.90 8.67 -16.14
C ALA A 389 14.76 7.66 -16.25
N SER A 390 13.49 8.09 -16.09
CA SER A 390 12.36 7.16 -16.09
C SER A 390 11.93 6.78 -17.50
N LYS A 391 11.63 5.49 -17.66
CA LYS A 391 11.00 4.95 -18.87
C LYS A 391 9.48 5.11 -18.84
N ASN A 392 8.90 5.27 -17.65
CA ASN A 392 7.47 5.46 -17.48
C ASN A 392 7.06 6.86 -17.94
N ALA A 393 5.94 6.94 -18.67
CA ALA A 393 5.25 8.19 -18.94
C ALA A 393 4.23 8.46 -17.82
N ASN A 394 3.70 9.68 -17.76
CA ASN A 394 2.50 9.88 -16.95
C ASN A 394 1.28 9.35 -17.71
N GLU A 395 0.49 8.55 -17.01
CA GLU A 395 -0.77 8.03 -17.52
C GLU A 395 -1.89 8.33 -16.52
N PHE A 396 -3.01 8.83 -17.01
CA PHE A 396 -4.20 9.13 -16.22
C PHE A 396 -5.38 8.41 -16.86
N ARG A 397 -5.84 7.31 -16.26
CA ARG A 397 -6.93 6.49 -16.82
C ARG A 397 -8.07 6.30 -15.83
N ASN A 398 -9.30 6.46 -16.30
CA ASN A 398 -10.51 6.15 -15.53
C ASN A 398 -10.55 6.93 -14.20
N ILE A 399 -10.50 8.26 -14.29
CA ILE A 399 -10.48 9.13 -13.11
C ILE A 399 -11.79 9.90 -13.04
N ALA A 400 -12.42 9.89 -11.87
CA ALA A 400 -13.66 10.60 -11.63
C ALA A 400 -13.59 11.48 -10.37
N ILE A 401 -13.99 12.74 -10.50
CA ILE A 401 -13.92 13.76 -9.45
C ILE A 401 -15.31 14.33 -9.23
N TYR A 402 -15.84 14.27 -8.01
CA TYR A 402 -17.21 14.64 -7.69
C TYR A 402 -17.30 15.56 -6.48
N ASN A 403 -18.23 16.52 -6.55
CA ASN A 403 -18.63 17.36 -5.42
C ASN A 403 -17.44 17.99 -4.70
N VAL A 404 -16.78 18.91 -5.39
CA VAL A 404 -15.58 19.59 -4.91
C VAL A 404 -15.91 21.00 -4.39
N GLY A 405 -15.13 21.50 -3.44
CA GLY A 405 -15.24 22.86 -2.91
C GLY A 405 -14.65 23.91 -3.84
N ASN A 406 -14.24 25.06 -3.30
CA ASN A 406 -13.59 26.13 -4.05
C ASN A 406 -12.10 25.81 -4.29
N LEU A 407 -11.56 26.31 -5.41
CA LEU A 407 -10.12 26.48 -5.60
C LEU A 407 -9.76 27.95 -5.35
N SER A 408 -8.76 28.20 -4.51
CA SER A 408 -8.25 29.55 -4.31
C SER A 408 -6.73 29.61 -4.30
N ALA A 409 -6.16 30.60 -4.99
CA ALA A 409 -4.74 30.87 -5.00
C ALA A 409 -4.46 32.35 -4.69
N THR A 410 -3.73 32.63 -3.64
CA THR A 410 -3.36 33.99 -3.26
C THR A 410 -1.85 34.11 -3.19
N GLY A 411 -1.30 35.17 -3.78
CA GLY A 411 0.12 35.49 -3.68
C GLY A 411 0.36 36.87 -3.10
N THR A 412 1.58 37.12 -2.66
CA THR A 412 2.09 38.47 -2.38
C THR A 412 2.73 39.08 -3.63
N TRP A 413 3.08 40.36 -3.56
CA TRP A 413 3.66 41.09 -4.69
C TRP A 413 4.91 40.38 -5.27
N ARG A 414 5.06 40.40 -6.61
CA ARG A 414 6.14 39.76 -7.40
C ARG A 414 6.13 38.24 -7.50
N ASN A 415 5.06 37.54 -7.13
CA ASN A 415 4.92 36.13 -7.51
C ASN A 415 4.83 36.03 -9.05
N ASP A 416 5.52 35.09 -9.68
CA ASP A 416 5.71 35.09 -11.14
C ASP A 416 4.56 34.40 -11.87
N SER A 417 4.51 33.07 -11.88
CA SER A 417 3.50 32.31 -12.62
C SER A 417 2.54 31.51 -11.72
N LEU A 418 1.24 31.69 -11.93
CA LEU A 418 0.17 30.87 -11.36
C LEU A 418 -0.48 30.01 -12.45
N TYR A 419 -0.57 28.70 -12.22
CA TYR A 419 -1.21 27.73 -13.10
C TYR A 419 -2.38 27.05 -12.38
N ILE A 420 -3.57 27.13 -12.97
CA ILE A 420 -4.82 26.62 -12.40
C ILE A 420 -5.58 25.83 -13.46
N GLY A 421 -6.16 24.70 -13.05
CA GLY A 421 -7.14 23.99 -13.86
C GLY A 421 -8.05 23.08 -13.04
N ALA A 422 -9.19 22.68 -13.62
CA ALA A 422 -10.14 21.81 -12.92
C ALA A 422 -9.55 20.42 -12.67
N PHE A 423 -8.63 19.93 -13.50
CA PHE A 423 -7.92 18.69 -13.25
C PHE A 423 -6.58 18.95 -12.57
N ALA A 424 -5.71 19.69 -13.26
CA ALA A 424 -4.35 19.94 -12.82
C ALA A 424 -3.98 21.43 -12.87
N GLY A 425 -3.05 21.86 -12.02
CA GLY A 425 -2.40 23.16 -12.23
C GLY A 425 -1.62 23.16 -13.54
N ALA A 426 -0.71 22.19 -13.72
CA ALA A 426 0.01 22.00 -14.98
C ALA A 426 0.13 20.52 -15.35
N LEU A 427 -0.13 20.23 -16.63
CA LEU A 427 0.25 18.99 -17.29
C LEU A 427 1.55 19.26 -18.06
N HIS A 428 2.67 18.96 -17.42
CA HIS A 428 3.99 19.42 -17.84
C HIS A 428 4.96 18.24 -17.93
N GLY A 429 5.93 18.32 -18.84
CA GLY A 429 6.96 17.30 -18.96
C GLY A 429 7.63 17.33 -20.33
N SER A 430 8.77 16.64 -20.41
CA SER A 430 9.48 16.42 -21.68
C SER A 430 8.77 15.41 -22.60
N LYS A 431 7.85 14.62 -22.04
CA LYS A 431 6.94 13.73 -22.77
C LYS A 431 5.50 14.20 -22.53
N LYS A 432 4.62 13.92 -23.49
CA LYS A 432 3.18 14.17 -23.30
C LYS A 432 2.61 13.21 -22.26
N ASP A 433 1.77 13.75 -21.39
CA ASP A 433 0.93 12.94 -20.50
C ASP A 433 -0.15 12.24 -21.33
N ASP A 434 -0.48 10.99 -21.02
CA ASP A 434 -1.58 10.27 -21.69
C ASP A 434 -2.82 10.24 -20.79
N MET A 435 -3.92 10.83 -21.25
CA MET A 435 -5.14 10.98 -20.46
C MET A 435 -6.33 10.33 -21.15
N GLU A 436 -7.01 9.44 -20.42
CA GLU A 436 -8.13 8.67 -20.93
C GLU A 436 -9.24 8.54 -19.88
N ASN A 437 -10.50 8.75 -20.27
CA ASN A 437 -11.68 8.53 -19.43
C ASN A 437 -11.62 9.36 -18.13
N ILE A 438 -11.58 10.68 -18.27
CA ILE A 438 -11.50 11.62 -17.15
C ILE A 438 -12.85 12.36 -17.03
N PHE A 439 -13.46 12.30 -15.85
CA PHE A 439 -14.76 12.89 -15.58
C PHE A 439 -14.71 13.80 -14.36
N ILE A 440 -15.02 15.09 -14.53
CA ILE A 440 -14.92 16.09 -13.46
C ILE A 440 -16.27 16.76 -13.28
N PHE A 441 -16.86 16.61 -12.10
CA PHE A 441 -18.16 17.16 -11.73
C PHE A 441 -17.97 18.25 -10.67
N LEU A 442 -17.85 19.49 -11.12
CA LEU A 442 -17.77 20.66 -10.24
C LEU A 442 -19.14 20.91 -9.60
N SER A 443 -19.15 21.24 -8.31
CA SER A 443 -20.41 21.57 -7.64
C SER A 443 -20.95 22.92 -8.14
N ASN A 444 -22.26 23.14 -8.01
CA ASN A 444 -22.90 24.41 -8.40
C ASN A 444 -22.33 25.65 -7.68
N ASN A 445 -21.69 25.44 -6.53
CA ASN A 445 -21.12 26.49 -5.70
C ASN A 445 -19.58 26.55 -5.77
N SER A 446 -18.94 25.63 -6.51
CA SER A 446 -17.49 25.64 -6.70
C SER A 446 -17.08 26.89 -7.46
N LYS A 447 -16.18 27.67 -6.87
CA LYS A 447 -15.56 28.85 -7.48
C LYS A 447 -14.07 28.67 -7.56
N ILE A 448 -13.49 29.18 -8.64
CA ILE A 448 -12.05 29.33 -8.81
C ILE A 448 -11.72 30.80 -8.64
N SER A 449 -10.81 31.12 -7.72
CA SER A 449 -10.47 32.51 -7.38
C SER A 449 -8.98 32.69 -7.19
N TYR A 450 -8.46 33.84 -7.60
CA TYR A 450 -7.08 34.22 -7.36
C TYR A 450 -6.91 35.74 -7.29
N ASN A 451 -5.84 36.21 -6.65
CA ASN A 451 -5.53 37.64 -6.59
C ASN A 451 -4.60 38.09 -7.73
N LYS A 452 -4.55 39.39 -8.02
CA LYS A 452 -3.76 39.97 -9.13
C LYS A 452 -2.28 40.20 -8.78
N ASN A 453 -1.75 39.47 -7.79
CA ASN A 453 -0.36 39.63 -7.34
C ASN A 453 0.63 38.73 -8.09
N PHE A 454 0.12 37.87 -8.99
CA PHE A 454 0.91 37.08 -9.93
C PHE A 454 1.18 37.88 -11.20
N ARG A 455 2.40 37.85 -11.72
CA ARG A 455 2.77 38.50 -12.99
C ARG A 455 2.07 37.87 -14.18
N SER A 456 1.99 36.54 -14.17
CA SER A 456 1.32 35.73 -15.18
C SER A 456 0.36 34.76 -14.50
N THR A 457 -0.85 34.65 -15.03
CA THR A 457 -1.82 33.64 -14.60
C THR A 457 -2.30 32.87 -15.81
N TYR A 458 -2.18 31.56 -15.72
CA TYR A 458 -2.59 30.60 -16.72
C TYR A 458 -3.71 29.75 -16.12
N PHE A 459 -4.93 30.15 -16.42
CA PHE A 459 -6.13 29.45 -15.99
C PHE A 459 -6.71 28.72 -17.19
N GLY A 460 -6.77 27.39 -17.14
CA GLY A 460 -7.40 26.56 -18.17
C GLY A 460 -8.58 25.76 -17.62
N ASN A 461 -9.44 25.27 -18.51
CA ASN A 461 -10.57 24.43 -18.13
C ASN A 461 -10.08 23.13 -17.48
N LEU A 462 -9.12 22.46 -18.11
CA LEU A 462 -8.49 21.24 -17.62
C LEU A 462 -7.20 21.54 -16.84
N ALA A 463 -6.31 22.34 -17.45
CA ALA A 463 -5.00 22.68 -16.88
C ALA A 463 -4.48 24.05 -17.34
N GLY A 464 -3.69 24.71 -16.51
CA GLY A 464 -3.08 26.00 -16.82
C GLY A 464 -2.00 25.91 -17.90
N VAL A 465 -1.26 24.80 -17.94
CA VAL A 465 -0.36 24.43 -19.05
C VAL A 465 -0.62 23.01 -19.46
N PHE A 466 -0.47 22.77 -20.75
CA PHE A 466 -1.03 21.61 -21.41
C PHE A 466 -0.04 20.98 -22.40
N ILE A 467 0.56 19.85 -21.99
CA ILE A 467 1.38 18.97 -22.83
C ILE A 467 0.87 17.53 -22.66
N ALA A 468 -0.27 17.21 -23.28
CA ALA A 468 -0.94 15.92 -23.12
C ALA A 468 -1.60 15.40 -24.41
N ASN A 469 -1.83 14.09 -24.47
CA ASN A 469 -2.78 13.44 -25.37
C ASN A 469 -4.09 13.22 -24.61
N LEU A 470 -5.22 13.45 -25.28
CA LEU A 470 -6.54 13.40 -24.67
C LEU A 470 -7.44 12.40 -25.37
N ASN A 471 -8.10 11.59 -24.57
CA ASN A 471 -9.16 10.71 -25.01
C ASN A 471 -10.29 10.72 -23.97
N ASN A 472 -11.52 11.01 -24.40
CA ASN A 472 -12.70 10.93 -23.52
C ASN A 472 -12.60 11.74 -22.21
N ILE A 473 -12.53 13.06 -22.34
CA ILE A 473 -12.38 14.00 -21.22
C ILE A 473 -13.64 14.84 -21.08
N HIS A 474 -14.26 14.81 -19.90
CA HIS A 474 -15.51 15.50 -19.61
C HIS A 474 -15.39 16.39 -18.36
N ILE A 475 -15.80 17.64 -18.49
CA ILE A 475 -15.87 18.60 -17.39
C ILE A 475 -17.29 19.12 -17.31
N TYR A 476 -17.96 18.87 -16.19
CA TYR A 476 -19.31 19.31 -15.89
C TYR A 476 -19.24 20.43 -14.86
N ASN A 477 -19.68 21.62 -15.25
CA ASN A 477 -19.66 22.80 -14.40
C ASN A 477 -20.90 23.67 -14.67
N LYS A 478 -21.29 24.47 -13.68
CA LYS A 478 -22.31 25.50 -13.88
C LYS A 478 -21.86 26.50 -14.94
N GLU A 479 -22.78 26.92 -15.80
CA GLU A 479 -22.55 27.98 -16.78
C GLU A 479 -21.97 29.23 -16.11
N GLY A 480 -20.93 29.80 -16.72
CA GLY A 480 -20.23 30.97 -16.18
C GLY A 480 -19.08 30.66 -15.21
N SER A 481 -18.96 29.44 -14.66
CA SER A 481 -17.96 29.14 -13.62
C SER A 481 -16.51 29.10 -14.10
N LEU A 482 -16.27 28.91 -15.40
CA LEU A 482 -14.94 28.79 -16.01
C LEU A 482 -14.70 29.80 -17.15
N THR A 483 -15.43 30.93 -17.20
CA THR A 483 -15.38 31.87 -18.35
C THR A 483 -14.01 32.49 -18.61
N ASN A 484 -13.14 32.55 -17.60
CA ASN A 484 -11.79 33.12 -17.72
C ASN A 484 -10.71 32.04 -17.89
N ALA A 485 -11.09 30.78 -18.07
CA ALA A 485 -10.21 29.63 -18.10
C ALA A 485 -9.66 29.36 -19.52
N THR A 486 -9.00 30.35 -20.13
CA THR A 486 -8.64 30.33 -21.57
C THR A 486 -7.28 29.73 -21.91
N ALA A 487 -6.47 29.28 -20.93
CA ALA A 487 -5.10 28.85 -21.17
C ALA A 487 -4.99 27.58 -22.05
N ASP A 488 -6.03 26.75 -22.08
CA ASP A 488 -6.14 25.55 -22.90
C ASP A 488 -7.20 25.67 -24.01
N GLN A 489 -7.58 26.91 -24.39
CA GLN A 489 -8.65 27.16 -25.36
C GLN A 489 -8.44 26.51 -26.73
N ALA A 490 -7.19 26.32 -27.15
CA ALA A 490 -6.86 25.67 -28.41
C ALA A 490 -7.35 24.20 -28.48
N TYR A 491 -7.56 23.57 -27.33
CA TYR A 491 -7.94 22.16 -27.18
C TYR A 491 -9.41 21.98 -26.81
N TRP A 492 -10.19 23.06 -26.68
CA TRP A 492 -11.61 22.95 -26.33
C TRP A 492 -12.40 22.08 -27.31
N ASN A 493 -12.04 22.10 -28.60
CA ASN A 493 -12.67 21.24 -29.61
C ASN A 493 -12.27 19.77 -29.50
N ASP A 494 -11.09 19.48 -28.94
CA ASP A 494 -10.64 18.12 -28.66
C ASP A 494 -11.41 17.52 -27.47
N PHE A 495 -11.85 18.36 -26.53
CA PHE A 495 -12.84 17.99 -25.52
C PHE A 495 -14.23 17.75 -26.16
N ASN A 496 -14.63 18.57 -27.14
CA ASN A 496 -15.95 18.47 -27.80
C ASN A 496 -16.15 17.20 -28.64
N LYS A 497 -15.10 16.65 -29.30
CA LYS A 497 -15.23 15.39 -30.06
C LYS A 497 -15.45 14.15 -29.17
N ASN A 498 -15.28 14.29 -27.86
CA ASN A 498 -15.63 13.28 -26.85
C ASN A 498 -16.46 13.86 -25.69
N GLY A 499 -17.22 14.94 -25.89
CA GLY A 499 -18.19 15.46 -24.92
C GLY A 499 -17.71 16.65 -24.07
N TYR A 500 -17.83 17.86 -24.63
CA TYR A 500 -18.22 19.02 -23.83
C TYR A 500 -19.73 19.14 -23.99
N VAL A 501 -20.47 18.85 -22.93
CA VAL A 501 -21.90 19.16 -22.88
C VAL A 501 -22.05 20.24 -21.83
N SER A 502 -22.24 21.48 -22.29
CA SER A 502 -22.47 22.65 -21.44
C SER A 502 -23.68 22.52 -20.52
N ASP A 503 -24.48 21.47 -20.63
CA ASP A 503 -25.69 21.24 -19.85
C ASP A 503 -25.88 19.75 -19.56
N LYS A 504 -25.64 19.34 -18.29
CA LYS A 504 -26.37 18.29 -17.58
C LYS A 504 -25.89 18.21 -16.12
N ILE A 505 -26.31 19.16 -15.29
CA ILE A 505 -27.25 18.99 -14.15
C ILE A 505 -28.04 20.28 -14.01
#